data_AF-X1DFH4-F1
#
_entry.id   AF-X1DFH4-F1
#
_cell.length_a   1.000
_cell.length_b   1.000
_cell.length_c   1.000
_cell.angle_alpha   90.00
_cell.angle_beta   90.00
_cell.angle_gamma   90.00
#
_symmetry.space_group_name_H-M   'P 1'
#
loop_
_entity.id
_entity.type
_entity.pdbx_description
1 polymer ?
#
loop_
_entity_poly.entity_id
_entity_poly.type
_entity_poly.pdbx_seq_one_letter_code
_entity_poly.pdbx_strand_id
1 'polypeptide(L)'
;VRLLSDIHKSDEVWLILSKDQKQRRVIGWSKEGSAQVNIFWARFADDQVSVCVAGGSEGVRIITTEQPEGELVKYDKNRPPGIGAPYLRINYGALPDNVKEDIGPEPEIDPEDDEDYAKTPPPDLDLE
;
A
#
# COMPACT_ATOMS: atom_id res chain seq x y z
N VAL A 1 7.77 1.23 9.32
CA VAL A 1 7.88 1.37 7.85
C VAL A 1 8.59 2.70 7.59
N ARG A 2 9.74 2.68 6.91
CA ARG A 2 10.48 3.89 6.53
C ARG A 2 10.12 4.25 5.09
N LEU A 3 9.69 5.49 4.86
CA LEU A 3 9.43 6.03 3.52
C LEU A 3 10.78 6.27 2.81
N LEU A 4 10.90 5.84 1.55
CA LEU A 4 12.12 5.95 0.75
C LEU A 4 11.96 6.76 -0.54
N SER A 5 10.73 7.16 -0.88
CA SER A 5 10.44 7.99 -2.06
C SER A 5 9.37 9.03 -1.73
N ASP A 6 9.18 9.97 -2.64
CA ASP A 6 7.97 10.78 -2.64
C ASP A 6 6.72 9.91 -2.78
N ILE A 7 5.59 10.46 -2.31
CA ILE A 7 4.30 9.78 -2.31
C ILE A 7 3.53 10.17 -3.56
N HIS A 8 3.31 9.21 -4.46
CA HIS A 8 2.33 9.34 -5.53
C HIS A 8 0.92 9.13 -4.97
N LYS A 9 0.04 10.10 -5.21
CA LYS A 9 -1.37 10.06 -4.76
C LYS A 9 -2.31 9.86 -5.93
N SER A 10 -3.25 8.95 -5.79
CA SER A 10 -4.30 8.69 -6.77
C SER A 10 -5.60 8.34 -6.06
N ASP A 11 -6.74 8.50 -6.73
CA ASP A 11 -8.04 8.05 -6.19
C ASP A 11 -8.15 6.52 -6.19
N GLU A 12 -7.50 5.87 -7.16
CA GLU A 12 -7.43 4.41 -7.29
C GLU A 12 -6.14 3.97 -7.99
N VAL A 13 -5.77 2.69 -7.84
CA VAL A 13 -4.69 2.08 -8.62
C VAL A 13 -5.06 0.67 -9.07
N TRP A 14 -4.70 0.33 -10.30
CA TRP A 14 -4.91 -0.99 -10.87
C TRP A 14 -3.63 -1.82 -10.79
N LEU A 15 -3.65 -2.87 -9.97
CA LEU A 15 -2.48 -3.71 -9.68
C LEU A 15 -2.63 -5.10 -10.28
N ILE A 16 -1.56 -5.63 -10.86
CA ILE A 16 -1.50 -7.05 -11.26
C ILE A 16 -1.05 -7.86 -10.06
N LEU A 17 -1.97 -8.62 -9.45
CA LEU A 17 -1.65 -9.38 -8.24
C LEU A 17 -0.91 -10.67 -8.57
N SER A 18 0.17 -10.96 -7.83
CA SER A 18 1.03 -12.11 -8.09
C SER A 18 0.31 -13.47 -7.99
N LYS A 19 -0.70 -13.56 -7.10
CA LYS A 19 -1.45 -14.80 -6.81
C LYS A 19 -2.14 -15.39 -8.04
N ASP A 20 -2.70 -14.55 -8.91
CA ASP A 20 -3.52 -15.00 -10.05
C ASP A 20 -3.20 -14.25 -11.36
N GLN A 21 -2.22 -13.35 -11.36
CA GLN A 21 -1.85 -12.50 -12.49
C GLN A 21 -3.03 -11.67 -13.04
N LYS A 22 -4.09 -11.47 -12.25
CA LYS A 22 -5.24 -10.66 -12.64
C LYS A 22 -5.02 -9.22 -12.20
N GLN A 23 -5.42 -8.29 -13.06
CA GLN A 23 -5.47 -6.88 -12.72
C GLN A 23 -6.67 -6.63 -11.80
N ARG A 24 -6.43 -5.98 -10.66
CA ARG A 24 -7.47 -5.61 -9.70
C ARG A 24 -7.38 -4.17 -9.32
N ARG A 25 -8.54 -3.55 -9.17
CA ARG A 25 -8.65 -2.18 -8.68
C ARG A 25 -8.46 -2.13 -7.18
N VAL A 26 -7.64 -1.20 -6.72
CA VAL A 26 -7.38 -0.91 -5.32
C VAL A 26 -7.77 0.53 -5.02
N ILE A 27 -8.53 0.72 -3.95
CA ILE A 27 -8.98 2.05 -3.47
C ILE A 27 -8.61 2.23 -2.00
N GLY A 28 -8.44 3.48 -1.57
CA GLY A 28 -8.30 3.82 -0.16
C GLY A 28 -9.66 3.96 0.53
N TRP A 29 -9.71 3.68 1.84
CA TRP A 29 -10.94 3.78 2.61
C TRP A 29 -10.70 4.36 4.00
N SER A 30 -11.65 5.18 4.45
CA SER A 30 -11.72 5.79 5.77
C SER A 30 -13.12 5.58 6.36
N LYS A 31 -13.32 5.97 7.61
CA LYS A 31 -14.64 5.96 8.26
C LYS A 31 -15.66 6.83 7.51
N GLU A 32 -15.19 7.91 6.90
CA GLU A 32 -15.98 8.90 6.17
C GLU A 32 -16.29 8.46 4.72
N GLY A 33 -15.63 7.40 4.23
CA GLY A 33 -15.84 6.86 2.89
C GLY A 33 -14.55 6.68 2.09
N SER A 34 -14.65 6.93 0.78
CA SER A 34 -13.53 6.77 -0.16
C SER A 34 -12.39 7.71 0.20
N ALA A 35 -11.16 7.22 0.10
CA ALA A 35 -9.94 8.00 0.31
C ALA A 35 -8.93 7.72 -0.79
N GLN A 36 -8.00 8.66 -0.99
CA GLN A 36 -6.91 8.47 -1.94
C GLN A 36 -6.00 7.33 -1.50
N VAL A 37 -5.44 6.64 -2.49
CA VAL A 37 -4.30 5.74 -2.33
C VAL A 37 -3.00 6.53 -2.41
N ASN A 38 -2.08 6.20 -1.52
CA ASN A 38 -0.71 6.67 -1.46
C ASN A 38 0.19 5.51 -1.87
N ILE A 39 1.06 5.73 -2.86
CA ILE A 39 1.95 4.74 -3.45
C ILE A 39 3.39 5.25 -3.31
N PHE A 40 4.26 4.46 -2.70
CA PHE A 40 5.63 4.88 -2.41
C PHE A 40 6.55 3.69 -2.14
N TRP A 41 7.84 3.89 -2.31
CA TRP A 41 8.86 2.95 -1.85
C TRP A 41 9.02 3.00 -0.34
N ALA A 42 9.11 1.84 0.29
CA ALA A 42 9.31 1.75 1.72
C ALA A 42 10.21 0.58 2.12
N ARG A 43 10.99 0.80 3.19
CA ARG A 43 11.67 -0.27 3.93
C ARG A 43 10.78 -0.75 5.07
N PHE A 44 10.56 -2.05 5.11
CA PHE A 44 9.76 -2.71 6.13
C PHE A 44 10.64 -3.19 7.30
N ALA A 45 10.02 -3.64 8.39
CA ALA A 45 10.74 -4.05 9.60
C ALA A 45 11.60 -5.32 9.41
N ASP A 46 11.36 -6.06 8.32
CA ASP A 46 12.17 -7.19 7.87
C ASP A 46 13.33 -6.76 6.96
N ASP A 47 13.66 -5.47 6.95
CA ASP A 47 14.66 -4.81 6.09
C ASP A 47 14.42 -4.93 4.59
N GLN A 48 13.26 -5.46 4.17
CA GLN A 48 12.96 -5.58 2.76
C GLN A 48 12.39 -4.27 2.22
N VAL A 49 12.91 -3.86 1.06
CA VAL A 49 12.39 -2.72 0.28
C VAL A 49 11.29 -3.21 -0.64
N SER A 50 10.16 -2.52 -0.65
CA SER A 50 9.04 -2.82 -1.55
C SER A 50 8.16 -1.61 -1.75
N VAL A 51 7.33 -1.66 -2.79
CA VAL A 51 6.29 -0.64 -2.98
C VAL A 51 5.18 -0.88 -1.95
N CYS A 52 4.81 0.18 -1.25
CA CYS A 52 3.69 0.22 -0.33
C CYS A 52 2.51 0.94 -1.01
N VAL A 53 1.31 0.37 -0.90
CA VAL A 53 0.04 1.00 -1.27
C VAL A 53 -0.81 1.11 -0.02
N ALA A 54 -0.97 2.32 0.49
CA ALA A 54 -1.79 2.63 1.66
C ALA A 54 -2.92 3.57 1.27
N GLY A 55 -3.98 3.68 2.07
CA GLY A 55 -5.06 4.61 1.75
C GLY A 55 -6.02 4.77 2.92
N GLY A 56 -6.41 6.02 3.21
CA GLY A 56 -7.36 6.34 4.28
C GLY A 56 -7.00 5.82 5.69
N SER A 57 -7.92 6.02 6.64
CA SER A 57 -7.75 5.60 8.04
C SER A 57 -8.11 4.13 8.29
N GLU A 58 -8.83 3.50 7.37
CA GLU A 58 -9.26 2.10 7.45
C GLU A 58 -8.45 1.20 6.49
N GLY A 59 -7.46 1.76 5.81
CA GLY A 59 -6.62 1.06 4.85
C GLY A 59 -7.23 0.95 3.46
N VAL A 60 -6.72 0.00 2.68
CA VAL A 60 -7.08 -0.19 1.29
C VAL A 60 -8.07 -1.33 1.08
N ARG A 61 -8.79 -1.27 -0.03
CA ARG A 61 -9.70 -2.31 -0.49
C ARG A 61 -9.28 -2.80 -1.87
N ILE A 62 -9.08 -4.10 -2.00
CA ILE A 62 -8.94 -4.76 -3.31
C ILE A 62 -10.34 -5.11 -3.80
N ILE A 63 -10.82 -4.38 -4.80
CA ILE A 63 -12.14 -4.61 -5.39
C ILE A 63 -12.10 -5.92 -6.17
N THR A 64 -12.95 -6.87 -5.76
CA THR A 64 -13.17 -8.13 -6.45
C THR A 64 -14.66 -8.41 -6.53
N THR A 65 -15.11 -8.86 -7.70
CA THR A 65 -16.47 -9.38 -7.92
C THR A 65 -16.54 -10.89 -7.73
N GLU A 66 -15.39 -11.57 -7.69
CA GLU A 66 -15.28 -13.00 -7.42
C GLU A 66 -15.31 -13.20 -5.90
N GLN A 67 -16.29 -13.98 -5.41
CA GLN A 67 -16.26 -14.48 -4.04
C GLN A 67 -15.16 -15.55 -3.95
N PRO A 68 -14.21 -15.45 -3.01
CA PRO A 68 -13.27 -16.54 -2.77
C PRO A 68 -14.04 -17.82 -2.42
N GLU A 69 -13.80 -18.89 -3.18
CA GLU A 69 -14.42 -20.20 -2.92
C GLU A 69 -14.07 -20.66 -1.49
N GLY A 70 -15.10 -20.93 -0.68
CA GLY A 70 -14.96 -21.49 0.67
C GLY A 70 -14.90 -20.48 1.81
N GLU A 71 -14.90 -19.16 1.55
CA GLU A 71 -14.95 -18.15 2.62
C GLU A 71 -16.33 -17.50 2.75
N LEU A 72 -16.90 -17.56 3.95
CA LEU A 72 -18.06 -16.77 4.36
C LEU A 72 -17.63 -15.30 4.48
N VAL A 73 -17.55 -14.59 3.35
CA VAL A 73 -17.31 -13.15 3.35
C VAL A 73 -18.53 -12.50 4.01
N LYS A 74 -18.37 -12.06 5.26
CA LYS A 74 -19.31 -11.11 5.88
C LYS A 74 -19.19 -9.80 5.11
N TYR A 75 -20.05 -9.64 4.10
CA TYR A 75 -20.21 -8.37 3.40
C TYR A 75 -20.66 -7.33 4.42
N ASP A 76 -19.75 -6.42 4.78
CA ASP A 76 -20.12 -5.19 5.45
C ASP A 76 -20.79 -4.29 4.41
N LYS A 77 -22.11 -4.11 4.56
CA LYS A 77 -22.95 -3.34 3.62
C LYS A 77 -22.54 -1.87 3.54
N ASN A 78 -21.81 -1.37 4.53
CA ASN A 78 -21.40 0.03 4.63
C ASN A 78 -20.03 0.28 3.98
N ARG A 79 -19.49 -0.73 3.32
CA ARG A 79 -18.10 -0.83 2.91
C ARG A 79 -18.09 -1.29 1.43
N PRO A 80 -17.25 -0.70 0.55
CA PRO A 80 -17.11 -1.18 -0.82
C PRO A 80 -16.87 -2.70 -0.91
N PRO A 81 -17.35 -3.38 -1.96
CA PRO A 81 -17.10 -4.80 -2.14
C PRO A 81 -15.59 -5.08 -2.25
N GLY A 82 -15.15 -6.22 -1.73
CA GLY A 82 -13.76 -6.68 -1.86
C GLY A 82 -13.07 -6.98 -0.54
N ILE A 83 -11.75 -7.19 -0.62
CA ILE A 83 -10.91 -7.61 0.50
C ILE A 83 -10.25 -6.37 1.11
N GLY A 84 -10.41 -6.19 2.42
CA GLY A 84 -9.77 -5.11 3.16
C GLY A 84 -8.38 -5.49 3.66
N ALA A 85 -7.46 -4.54 3.62
CA ALA A 85 -6.12 -4.65 4.18
C ALA A 85 -5.67 -3.28 4.72
N PRO A 86 -4.87 -3.21 5.80
CA PRO A 86 -4.37 -1.93 6.31
C PRO A 86 -3.50 -1.20 5.26
N TYR A 87 -2.70 -1.97 4.52
CA TYR A 87 -1.94 -1.54 3.35
C TYR A 87 -1.59 -2.78 2.52
N LEU A 88 -1.10 -2.59 1.30
CA LEU A 88 -0.53 -3.65 0.48
C LEU A 88 0.96 -3.43 0.29
N ARG A 89 1.70 -4.52 0.39
CA ARG A 89 3.10 -4.59 -0.01
C ARG A 89 3.15 -5.34 -1.35
N ILE A 90 3.66 -4.69 -2.39
CA ILE A 90 3.63 -5.23 -3.74
C ILE A 90 5.01 -5.18 -4.41
N ASN A 91 5.18 -6.04 -5.40
CA ASN A 91 6.32 -5.99 -6.30
C ASN A 91 6.16 -4.80 -7.26
N TYR A 92 7.28 -4.13 -7.59
CA TYR A 92 7.28 -3.01 -8.53
C TYR A 92 6.67 -3.36 -9.90
N GLY A 93 6.87 -4.60 -10.37
CA GLY A 93 6.25 -5.10 -11.60
C GLY A 93 4.73 -5.17 -11.59
N ALA A 94 4.08 -5.11 -10.42
CA ALA A 94 2.62 -5.11 -10.29
C ALA A 94 1.99 -3.75 -10.61
N LEU A 95 2.79 -2.67 -10.61
CA LEU A 95 2.32 -1.32 -10.89
C LEU A 95 2.04 -1.10 -12.39
N PRO A 96 1.09 -0.23 -12.72
CA PRO A 96 0.93 0.28 -14.08
C PRO A 96 2.06 1.26 -14.41
N ASP A 97 2.41 1.38 -15.70
CA ASP A 97 3.61 2.10 -16.13
C ASP A 97 3.57 3.61 -15.81
N ASN A 98 2.38 4.23 -15.87
CA ASN A 98 2.22 5.63 -15.48
C ASN A 98 2.59 5.88 -14.00
N VAL A 99 2.26 4.94 -13.11
CA VAL A 99 2.62 5.07 -11.69
C VAL A 99 4.11 4.82 -11.48
N LYS A 100 4.70 3.90 -12.25
CA LYS A 100 6.15 3.65 -12.23
C LYS A 100 6.96 4.87 -12.66
N GLU A 101 6.50 5.57 -13.69
CA GLU A 101 7.10 6.83 -14.15
C GLU A 101 7.09 7.89 -13.05
N ASP A 102 6.02 7.95 -12.24
CA ASP A 102 5.89 8.93 -11.17
C ASP A 102 6.71 8.59 -9.91
N ILE A 103 6.73 7.33 -9.47
CA ILE A 103 7.45 6.95 -8.23
C ILE A 103 8.93 6.63 -8.46
N GLY A 104 9.32 6.40 -9.71
CA GLY A 104 10.68 6.04 -10.09
C GLY A 104 11.12 4.63 -9.68
N PRO A 105 12.38 4.27 -10.00
CA PRO A 105 12.96 2.97 -9.67
C PRO A 105 13.14 2.77 -8.17
N GLU A 106 13.52 1.55 -7.77
CA GLU A 106 13.88 1.25 -6.38
C GLU A 106 15.02 2.18 -5.90
N PRO A 107 14.86 2.86 -4.75
CA PRO A 107 15.90 3.74 -4.21
C PRO A 107 17.14 2.95 -3.80
N GLU A 108 18.32 3.47 -4.12
CA GLU A 108 19.57 2.98 -3.55
C GLU A 108 19.64 3.38 -2.07
N ILE A 109 19.90 2.42 -1.19
CA ILE A 109 20.04 2.68 0.25
C ILE A 109 21.53 2.75 0.57
N ASP A 110 22.01 3.94 0.93
CA ASP A 110 23.38 4.10 1.41
C ASP A 110 23.52 3.51 2.83
N PRO A 111 24.60 2.77 3.14
CA PRO A 111 24.80 2.18 4.47
C PRO A 111 24.93 3.22 5.59
N GLU A 112 25.24 4.48 5.29
CA GLU A 112 25.26 5.58 6.26
C GLU A 112 23.84 5.97 6.73
N ASP A 113 22.80 5.74 5.92
CA ASP A 113 21.40 5.96 6.30
C ASP A 113 20.91 5.00 7.41
N ASP A 114 21.62 3.88 7.63
CA ASP A 114 21.33 2.92 8.69
C ASP A 114 21.96 3.33 10.03
N GLU A 115 23.09 4.04 10.02
CA GLU A 115 23.77 4.48 11.24
C GLU A 115 23.06 5.64 11.96
N ASP A 116 22.39 6.52 11.21
CA ASP A 116 21.56 7.58 11.79
C ASP A 116 20.23 7.03 12.32
N TYR A 117 19.64 6.03 11.67
CA TYR A 117 18.40 5.40 12.14
C TYR A 117 18.58 4.67 13.47
N ALA A 118 19.66 3.90 13.65
CA ALA A 118 19.95 3.22 14.91
C ALA A 118 20.11 4.18 16.11
N LYS A 119 20.35 5.47 15.84
CA LYS A 119 20.54 6.52 16.85
C LYS A 119 19.31 7.41 17.03
N THR A 120 18.30 7.32 16.16
CA THR A 120 17.11 8.15 16.27
C THR A 120 16.06 7.42 17.13
N PRO A 121 15.64 7.96 18.29
CA PRO A 121 14.49 7.40 19.00
C PRO A 121 13.27 7.47 18.06
N PRO A 122 12.36 6.48 18.12
CA PRO A 122 11.14 6.53 17.34
C PRO A 122 10.42 7.86 17.62
N PRO A 123 9.85 8.52 16.59
CA PRO A 123 9.10 9.74 16.82
C PRO A 123 7.97 9.43 17.81
N ASP A 124 7.85 10.26 18.85
CA ASP A 124 6.70 10.23 19.75
C ASP A 124 5.46 10.50 18.90
N LEU A 125 4.70 9.43 18.63
CA LEU A 125 3.37 9.54 18.06
C LEU A 125 2.46 9.98 19.21
N ASP A 126 2.31 11.29 19.38
CA ASP A 126 1.25 11.87 20.20
C ASP A 126 -0.10 11.42 19.61
N LEU A 127 -0.66 10.37 20.21
CA LEU A 127 -2.00 9.88 19.96
C LEU A 127 -2.95 10.62 20.91
N GLU A 128 -3.31 11.85 20.57
CA GLU A 128 -4.52 12.52 21.08
C GLU A 128 -5.71 12.37 20.11
#